data_AF-S2E4Y0-F1
#
_entry.id   AF-S2E4Y0-F1
#
_cell.length_a   1.000
_cell.length_b   1.000
_cell.length_c   1.000
_cell.angle_alpha   90.00
_cell.angle_beta   90.00
_cell.angle_gamma   90.00
#
_symmetry.space_group_name_H-M   'P 1'
#
loop_
_entity.id
_entity.type
_entity.pdbx_description
1 polymer ?
#
loop_
_entity_poly.entity_id
_entity_poly.type
_entity_poly.pdbx_seq_one_letter_code
_entity_poly.pdbx_strand_id
1 'polypeptide(L)'
;NRSSFPDFEEKGWRGRFSKAVYGSKSKRSKIITELITNGYSSFQKTLENVSDSIGVKIDPNVTMDIHRIFRLPGSLNSKSGLTKIFCSDLAKFDPYQEASFLSETPIQVTANCPIKFELKNKKFGPYYNEKVTIPTFAAAYMICKKLATVS
;
A
#
# COMPACT_ATOMS: atom_id res chain seq x y z
N ASN A 1 -22.75 -19.96 21.94
CA ASN A 1 -23.99 -19.14 21.96
C ASN A 1 -24.15 -18.49 20.59
N ARG A 2 -25.33 -18.50 19.96
CA ARG A 2 -25.51 -17.90 18.62
C ARG A 2 -25.20 -16.40 18.58
N SER A 3 -25.34 -15.70 19.71
CA SER A 3 -25.05 -14.28 19.84
C SER A 3 -23.56 -13.92 19.77
N SER A 4 -22.64 -14.89 19.93
CA SER A 4 -21.19 -14.63 19.81
C SER A 4 -20.71 -14.54 18.36
N PHE A 5 -21.55 -14.91 17.39
CA PHE A 5 -21.21 -14.82 15.97
C PHE A 5 -21.36 -13.39 15.44
N PRO A 6 -20.45 -12.94 14.56
CA PRO A 6 -20.48 -11.58 14.00
C PRO A 6 -21.81 -11.20 13.33
N ASP A 7 -22.06 -9.89 13.27
CA ASP A 7 -23.10 -9.29 12.43
C ASP A 7 -22.52 -8.42 11.30
N PHE A 8 -23.35 -8.12 10.29
CA PHE A 8 -22.96 -7.42 9.06
C PHE A 8 -22.52 -5.97 9.26
N GLU A 9 -23.10 -5.30 10.26
CA GLU A 9 -22.85 -3.88 10.56
C GLU A 9 -21.65 -3.69 11.49
N GLU A 10 -21.02 -4.77 11.94
CA GLU A 10 -19.86 -4.68 12.80
C GLU A 10 -18.64 -4.10 12.07
N LYS A 11 -17.78 -3.41 12.81
CA LYS A 11 -16.52 -2.88 12.30
C LYS A 11 -15.41 -3.93 12.35
N GLY A 12 -14.35 -3.70 11.58
CA GLY A 12 -13.15 -4.52 11.61
C GLY A 12 -13.35 -5.92 11.03
N TRP A 13 -12.58 -6.89 11.53
CA TRP A 13 -12.53 -8.24 10.96
C TRP A 13 -13.83 -9.03 11.16
N ARG A 14 -14.58 -8.80 12.25
CA ARG A 14 -15.87 -9.47 12.51
C ARG A 14 -16.89 -9.13 11.43
N GLY A 15 -17.01 -7.84 11.08
CA GLY A 15 -17.87 -7.39 9.98
C GLY A 15 -17.44 -7.94 8.62
N ARG A 16 -16.13 -7.97 8.33
CA ARG A 16 -15.62 -8.57 7.09
C ARG A 16 -15.88 -10.07 7.01
N PHE A 17 -15.69 -10.79 8.12
CA PHE A 17 -15.99 -12.20 8.24
C PHE A 17 -17.47 -12.47 7.95
N SER A 18 -18.38 -11.70 8.55
CA SER A 18 -19.82 -11.89 8.34
C SER A 18 -20.22 -11.73 6.87
N LYS A 19 -19.68 -10.71 6.19
CA LYS A 19 -19.92 -10.45 4.77
C LYS A 19 -19.36 -11.57 3.89
N ALA A 20 -18.14 -12.04 4.17
CA ALA A 20 -17.48 -13.08 3.39
C ALA A 20 -18.10 -14.47 3.60
N VAL A 21 -18.42 -14.83 4.84
CA VAL A 21 -18.85 -16.18 5.20
C VAL A 21 -20.36 -16.36 5.07
N TYR A 22 -21.16 -15.37 5.48
CA TYR A 22 -22.62 -15.50 5.40
C TYR A 22 -23.16 -15.15 4.01
N GLY A 23 -22.49 -14.22 3.31
CA GLY A 23 -22.90 -13.70 2.01
C GLY A 23 -24.13 -12.78 2.07
N SER A 24 -25.24 -13.22 2.67
CA SER A 24 -26.48 -12.45 2.81
C SER A 24 -27.13 -12.60 4.19
N LYS A 25 -27.94 -11.60 4.60
CA LYS A 25 -28.67 -11.62 5.88
C LYS A 25 -29.59 -12.84 6.01
N SER A 26 -30.21 -13.29 4.91
CA SER A 26 -31.07 -14.48 4.88
C SER A 26 -30.34 -15.80 5.15
N LYS A 27 -29.07 -15.91 4.73
CA LYS A 27 -28.27 -17.13 4.90
C LYS A 27 -27.60 -17.23 6.27
N ARG A 28 -27.50 -16.12 7.02
CA ARG A 28 -26.81 -16.03 8.31
C ARG A 28 -27.22 -17.12 9.31
N SER A 29 -28.53 -17.28 9.55
CA SER A 29 -29.02 -18.26 10.53
C SER A 29 -28.64 -19.69 10.16
N LYS A 30 -28.79 -20.05 8.88
CA LYS A 30 -28.43 -21.37 8.36
C LYS A 30 -26.94 -21.65 8.56
N ILE A 31 -26.08 -20.71 8.13
CA ILE A 31 -24.63 -20.88 8.19
C ILE A 31 -24.12 -20.91 9.63
N ILE A 32 -24.66 -20.08 10.54
CA ILE A 32 -24.31 -20.17 11.97
C ILE A 32 -24.67 -21.55 12.53
N THR A 33 -25.79 -22.13 12.10
CA THR A 33 -26.18 -23.48 12.51
C THR A 33 -25.17 -24.51 12.03
N GLU A 34 -24.82 -24.47 10.73
CA GLU A 34 -23.81 -25.35 10.14
C GLU A 34 -22.45 -25.23 10.86
N LEU A 35 -22.00 -24.02 11.16
CA LEU A 35 -20.75 -23.77 11.88
C LEU A 35 -20.77 -24.33 13.31
N ILE A 36 -21.90 -24.20 14.02
CA ILE A 36 -22.06 -24.77 15.37
C ILE A 36 -22.09 -26.30 15.29
N THR A 37 -22.83 -26.88 14.35
CA THR A 37 -22.97 -28.33 14.18
C THR A 37 -21.66 -28.98 13.77
N ASN A 38 -20.88 -28.36 12.88
CA ASN A 38 -19.59 -28.89 12.41
C ASN A 38 -18.45 -28.70 13.43
N GLY A 39 -18.70 -27.92 14.49
CA GLY A 39 -17.77 -27.73 15.59
C GLY A 39 -16.53 -26.89 15.26
N TYR A 40 -15.61 -26.84 16.24
CA TYR A 40 -14.47 -25.92 16.25
C TYR A 40 -13.50 -26.13 15.07
N SER A 41 -13.15 -27.37 14.74
CA SER A 41 -12.18 -27.67 13.67
C SER A 41 -12.65 -27.16 12.29
N SER A 42 -13.94 -27.35 11.98
CA SER A 42 -14.53 -26.81 10.74
C SER A 42 -14.56 -25.29 10.74
N PHE A 43 -14.86 -24.66 11.88
CA PHE A 43 -14.83 -23.21 12.02
C PHE A 43 -13.41 -22.65 11.85
N GLN A 44 -12.39 -23.30 12.43
CA GLN A 44 -10.99 -22.92 12.25
C GLN A 44 -10.58 -22.99 10.77
N LYS A 45 -10.91 -24.09 10.08
CA LYS A 45 -10.63 -24.23 8.63
C LYS A 45 -11.35 -23.14 7.82
N THR A 46 -12.56 -22.76 8.21
CA THR A 46 -13.29 -21.65 7.60
C THR A 46 -12.53 -20.33 7.80
N LEU A 47 -12.03 -20.06 9.01
CA LEU A 47 -11.23 -18.87 9.30
C LEU A 47 -9.93 -18.82 8.50
N GLU A 48 -9.21 -19.93 8.42
CA GLU A 48 -7.98 -20.06 7.63
C GLU A 48 -8.25 -19.76 6.15
N ASN A 49 -9.30 -20.37 5.58
CA ASN A 49 -9.68 -20.17 4.19
C ASN A 49 -10.06 -18.72 3.87
N VAL A 50 -10.75 -18.02 4.78
CA VAL A 50 -11.15 -16.62 4.52
C VAL A 50 -10.04 -15.63 4.88
N SER A 51 -9.07 -16.01 5.70
CA SER A 51 -8.03 -15.12 6.23
C SER A 51 -7.25 -14.39 5.13
N ASP A 52 -6.95 -15.06 4.02
CA ASP A 52 -6.26 -14.45 2.88
C ASP A 52 -7.11 -13.37 2.17
N SER A 53 -8.43 -13.53 2.21
CA SER A 53 -9.38 -12.63 1.53
C SER A 53 -9.81 -11.45 2.39
N ILE A 54 -10.01 -11.67 3.70
CA ILE A 54 -10.51 -10.63 4.64
C ILE A 54 -9.41 -10.03 5.52
N GLY A 55 -8.26 -10.69 5.58
CA GLY A 55 -7.10 -10.28 6.34
C GLY A 55 -6.44 -9.06 5.72
N VAL A 56 -5.77 -8.27 6.56
CA VAL A 56 -4.96 -7.15 6.10
C VAL A 56 -3.52 -7.63 5.98
N LYS A 57 -2.90 -7.37 4.84
CA LYS A 57 -1.47 -7.67 4.63
C LYS A 57 -0.64 -6.61 5.34
N ILE A 58 -0.13 -6.95 6.51
CA ILE A 58 0.79 -6.12 7.30
C ILE A 58 2.13 -6.83 7.46
N ASP A 59 3.18 -6.08 7.75
CA ASP A 59 4.45 -6.65 8.20
C ASP A 59 4.38 -6.82 9.74
N PRO A 60 4.23 -8.06 10.25
CA PRO A 60 4.09 -8.29 11.69
C PRO A 60 5.37 -7.91 12.44
N ASN A 61 6.55 -7.99 11.81
CA ASN A 61 7.82 -7.63 12.45
C ASN A 61 7.93 -6.13 12.71
N VAL A 62 7.20 -5.31 11.94
CA VAL A 62 7.11 -3.86 12.20
C VAL A 62 6.14 -3.58 13.36
N THR A 63 5.07 -4.38 13.49
CA THR A 63 3.97 -4.12 14.44
C THR A 63 4.26 -4.64 15.84
N MET A 64 4.97 -5.77 15.97
CA MET A 64 5.29 -6.38 17.27
C MET A 64 6.52 -5.76 17.94
N ASP A 65 7.36 -5.07 17.19
CA ASP A 65 8.58 -4.45 17.70
C ASP A 65 8.28 -3.10 18.38
N ILE A 66 8.32 -3.08 19.71
CA ILE A 66 8.08 -1.88 20.53
C ILE A 66 9.24 -0.86 20.48
N HIS A 67 10.41 -1.25 19.96
CA HIS A 67 11.59 -0.39 19.85
C HIS A 67 11.86 0.04 18.40
N ARG A 68 10.87 -0.14 17.52
CA ARG A 68 11.02 0.15 16.10
C ARG A 68 11.26 1.63 15.84
N ILE A 69 12.31 1.92 15.07
CA ILE A 69 12.57 3.27 14.55
C ILE A 69 11.77 3.46 13.26
N PHE A 70 10.93 4.50 13.23
CA PHE A 70 10.22 4.92 12.03
C PHE A 70 10.96 6.04 11.31
N ARG A 71 10.85 6.04 9.98
CA ARG A 71 11.32 7.16 9.15
C ARG A 71 10.66 8.47 9.63
N LEU A 72 11.45 9.53 9.77
CA LEU A 72 10.95 10.84 10.19
C LEU A 72 9.99 11.44 9.15
N PRO A 73 8.80 11.94 9.52
CA PRO A 73 7.95 12.72 8.63
C PRO A 73 8.70 13.94 8.05
N GLY A 74 8.46 14.26 6.79
CA GLY A 74 9.18 15.32 6.06
C GLY A 74 10.56 14.91 5.53
N SER A 75 11.10 13.74 5.91
CA SER A 75 12.37 13.25 5.35
C SER A 75 12.21 12.68 3.94
N LEU A 76 13.26 12.80 3.14
CA LEU A 76 13.36 12.20 1.80
C LEU A 76 13.69 10.70 1.88
N ASN A 77 13.08 9.92 0.99
CA ASN A 77 13.39 8.51 0.80
C ASN A 77 14.56 8.35 -0.16
N SER A 78 15.68 7.83 0.31
CA SER A 78 16.90 7.62 -0.50
C SER A 78 16.72 6.68 -1.70
N LYS A 79 15.65 5.86 -1.73
CA LYS A 79 15.34 4.96 -2.85
C LYS A 79 14.39 5.55 -3.89
N SER A 80 13.80 6.72 -3.64
CA SER A 80 12.88 7.35 -4.58
C SER A 80 13.00 8.87 -4.70
N GLY A 81 13.70 9.56 -3.80
CA GLY A 81 13.66 11.02 -3.73
C GLY A 81 12.30 11.60 -3.32
N LEU A 82 11.34 10.76 -2.93
CA LEU A 82 10.01 11.20 -2.45
C LEU A 82 10.02 11.43 -0.94
N THR A 83 9.21 12.37 -0.48
CA THR A 83 9.09 12.80 0.90
C THR A 83 8.09 11.92 1.66
N LYS A 84 8.42 11.56 2.91
CA LYS A 84 7.43 10.95 3.81
C LYS A 84 6.43 12.01 4.26
N ILE A 85 5.21 11.97 3.73
CA ILE A 85 4.15 12.91 4.07
C ILE A 85 2.97 12.22 4.76
N PHE A 86 2.19 13.00 5.51
CA PHE A 86 0.94 12.53 6.09
C PHE A 86 -0.14 12.45 4.99
N CYS A 87 -0.76 11.29 4.86
CA CYS A 87 -1.86 11.05 3.94
C CYS A 87 -3.17 11.11 4.73
N SER A 88 -3.97 12.16 4.51
CA SER A 88 -5.26 12.35 5.19
C SER A 88 -6.40 11.55 4.53
N ASP A 89 -6.32 11.32 3.23
CA ASP A 89 -7.32 10.60 2.43
C ASP A 89 -6.64 9.66 1.45
N LEU A 90 -6.63 8.36 1.78
CA LEU A 90 -5.99 7.33 0.95
C LEU A 90 -6.64 7.18 -0.43
N ALA A 91 -7.92 7.53 -0.57
CA ALA A 91 -8.64 7.36 -1.84
C ALA A 91 -8.28 8.45 -2.87
N LYS A 92 -7.81 9.61 -2.40
CA LYS A 92 -7.44 10.75 -3.26
C LYS A 92 -5.93 10.92 -3.42
N PHE A 93 -5.16 10.27 -2.57
CA PHE A 93 -3.72 10.48 -2.49
C PHE A 93 -2.97 9.88 -3.69
N ASP A 94 -2.17 10.71 -4.37
CA ASP A 94 -1.20 10.27 -5.39
C ASP A 94 0.24 10.59 -4.95
N PRO A 95 1.06 9.57 -4.60
CA PRO A 95 2.43 9.79 -4.17
C PRO A 95 3.32 10.41 -5.26
N TYR A 96 3.02 10.22 -6.56
CA TYR A 96 3.82 10.79 -7.64
C TYR A 96 3.52 12.27 -7.91
N GLN A 97 2.42 12.78 -7.34
CA GLN A 97 2.07 14.20 -7.40
C GLN A 97 2.41 14.90 -6.09
N GLU A 98 1.96 14.31 -4.98
CA GLU A 98 1.95 14.96 -3.67
C GLU A 98 3.24 14.74 -2.90
N ALA A 99 3.96 13.62 -3.07
CA ALA A 99 5.14 13.33 -2.24
C ALA A 99 6.46 13.90 -2.83
N SER A 100 6.40 14.62 -3.95
CA SER A 100 7.58 15.15 -4.64
C SER A 100 7.79 16.63 -4.35
N PHE A 101 8.66 16.95 -3.39
CA PHE A 101 8.84 18.33 -2.87
C PHE A 101 10.05 19.06 -3.46
N LEU A 102 10.86 18.37 -4.25
CA LEU A 102 12.02 18.98 -4.89
C LEU A 102 11.60 19.97 -5.99
N SER A 103 12.44 20.98 -6.22
CA SER A 103 12.14 22.05 -7.15
C SER A 103 12.04 21.55 -8.59
N GLU A 104 11.46 22.41 -9.44
CA GLU A 104 11.43 22.17 -10.89
C GLU A 104 12.64 22.75 -11.62
N THR A 105 13.64 23.22 -10.88
CA THR A 105 14.87 23.80 -11.44
C THR A 105 15.50 22.79 -12.40
N PRO A 106 15.74 23.16 -13.66
CA PRO A 106 16.37 22.26 -14.62
C PRO A 106 17.80 21.92 -14.21
N ILE A 107 18.16 20.64 -14.27
CA ILE A 107 19.51 20.12 -14.04
C ILE A 107 19.87 19.14 -15.15
N GLN A 108 21.14 19.13 -15.56
CA GLN A 108 21.65 18.17 -16.52
C GLN A 108 22.12 16.89 -15.81
N VAL A 109 21.64 15.74 -16.29
CA VAL A 109 22.06 14.42 -15.82
C VAL A 109 22.41 13.53 -17.00
N THR A 110 23.25 12.53 -16.78
CA THR A 110 23.43 11.42 -17.72
C THR A 110 22.39 10.35 -17.39
N ALA A 111 21.41 10.16 -18.27
CA ALA A 111 20.26 9.30 -18.04
C ALA A 111 20.34 7.99 -18.82
N ASN A 112 20.05 6.88 -18.15
CA ASN A 112 19.87 5.56 -18.71
C ASN A 112 18.61 4.92 -18.11
N CYS A 113 17.46 5.24 -18.72
CA CYS A 113 16.14 4.84 -18.25
C CYS A 113 15.35 4.22 -19.42
N PRO A 114 15.29 2.89 -19.53
CA PRO A 114 14.69 2.24 -20.71
C PRO A 114 13.16 2.33 -20.75
N ILE A 115 12.52 2.86 -19.71
CA ILE A 115 11.06 2.96 -19.59
C ILE A 115 10.59 4.41 -19.57
N LYS A 116 9.35 4.64 -20.01
CA LYS A 116 8.64 5.89 -19.78
C LYS A 116 8.07 5.89 -18.37
N PHE A 117 8.14 7.02 -17.69
CA PHE A 117 7.47 7.21 -16.41
C PHE A 117 6.88 8.61 -16.31
N GLU A 118 5.98 8.79 -15.35
CA GLU A 118 5.32 10.06 -15.07
C GLU A 118 5.56 10.46 -13.61
N LEU A 119 5.87 11.74 -13.40
CA LEU A 119 6.07 12.32 -12.08
C LEU A 119 5.69 13.80 -12.11
N LYS A 120 4.89 14.27 -11.15
CA LYS A 120 4.30 15.62 -11.14
C LYS A 120 3.60 15.99 -12.47
N ASN A 121 2.80 15.08 -13.03
CA ASN A 121 2.09 15.23 -14.31
C ASN A 121 3.01 15.50 -15.53
N LYS A 122 4.31 15.18 -15.43
CA LYS A 122 5.27 15.30 -16.52
C LYS A 122 5.82 13.92 -16.87
N LYS A 123 5.92 13.65 -18.17
CA LYS A 123 6.43 12.38 -18.71
C LYS A 123 7.92 12.50 -18.99
N PHE A 124 8.65 11.45 -18.62
CA PHE A 124 10.09 11.34 -18.80
C PHE A 124 10.43 10.01 -19.47
N GLY A 125 11.55 10.00 -20.17
CA GLY A 125 12.07 8.83 -20.86
C GLY A 125 11.27 8.38 -22.09
N PRO A 126 11.66 7.25 -22.70
CA PRO A 126 12.87 6.50 -22.35
C PRO A 126 14.12 7.33 -22.69
N TYR A 127 15.23 7.05 -22.01
CA TYR A 127 16.53 7.66 -22.23
C TYR A 127 17.60 6.57 -22.36
N TYR A 128 18.50 6.71 -23.33
CA TYR A 128 19.50 5.69 -23.65
C TYR A 128 20.92 6.23 -23.56
N ASN A 129 21.43 6.28 -22.33
CA ASN A 129 22.78 6.75 -21.99
C ASN A 129 23.12 8.11 -22.62
N GLU A 130 22.22 9.08 -22.41
CA GLU A 130 22.29 10.40 -23.02
C GLU A 130 22.22 11.50 -21.96
N LYS A 131 22.79 12.67 -22.27
CA LYS A 131 22.72 13.84 -21.40
C LYS A 131 21.38 14.55 -21.61
N VAL A 132 20.57 14.62 -20.56
CA VAL A 132 19.25 15.25 -20.58
C VAL A 132 19.16 16.34 -19.53
N THR A 133 18.44 17.41 -19.86
CA THR A 133 18.08 18.46 -18.91
C THR A 133 16.65 18.23 -18.44
N ILE A 134 16.49 17.87 -17.18
CA ILE A 134 15.19 17.55 -16.57
C ILE A 134 15.02 18.29 -15.23
N PRO A 135 13.79 18.44 -14.73
CA PRO A 135 13.56 19.05 -13.42
C PRO A 135 14.27 18.30 -12.29
N THR A 136 14.73 19.02 -11.26
CA THR A 136 15.47 18.47 -10.11
C THR A 136 14.71 17.31 -9.43
N PHE A 137 13.39 17.41 -9.29
CA PHE A 137 12.59 16.32 -8.73
C PHE A 137 12.66 15.01 -9.53
N ALA A 138 12.69 15.09 -10.86
CA ALA A 138 12.79 13.93 -11.73
C ALA A 138 14.22 13.37 -11.74
N ALA A 139 15.22 14.25 -11.77
CA ALA A 139 16.63 13.87 -11.63
C ALA A 139 16.88 13.10 -10.34
N ALA A 140 16.44 13.63 -9.19
CA ALA A 140 16.60 12.95 -7.90
C ALA A 140 15.90 11.59 -7.87
N TYR A 141 14.68 11.48 -8.41
CA TYR A 141 13.96 10.21 -8.53
C TYR A 141 14.78 9.18 -9.33
N MET A 142 15.28 9.57 -10.51
CA MET A 142 16.08 8.70 -11.38
C MET A 142 17.41 8.30 -10.74
N ILE A 143 18.12 9.23 -10.11
CA ILE A 143 19.39 8.97 -9.41
C ILE A 143 19.16 7.97 -8.26
N CYS A 144 18.14 8.19 -7.42
CA CYS A 144 17.78 7.27 -6.35
C CYS A 144 17.41 5.86 -6.85
N LYS A 145 16.93 5.75 -8.09
CA LYS A 145 16.65 4.49 -8.77
C LYS A 145 17.84 3.91 -9.54
N LYS A 146 19.00 4.58 -9.51
CA LYS A 146 20.21 4.22 -10.27
C LYS A 146 20.01 4.24 -11.79
N LEU A 147 19.12 5.10 -12.27
CA LEU A 147 18.79 5.29 -13.69
C LEU A 147 19.38 6.58 -14.28
N ALA A 148 20.04 7.39 -13.46
CA ALA A 148 20.77 8.57 -13.89
C ALA A 148 21.93 8.86 -12.93
N THR A 149 22.92 9.60 -13.41
CA THR A 149 24.00 10.17 -12.60
C THR A 149 24.11 11.67 -12.85
N VAL A 150 24.50 12.41 -11.81
CA VAL A 150 24.87 13.82 -11.98
C VAL A 150 26.15 13.87 -12.79
N SER A 151 26.13 14.66 -13.86
CA SER A 151 27.29 14.92 -14.73
C SER A 151 28.26 15.89 -14.08
#